data_AF-A0A7G7KFM3-F1
#
_entry.id   AF-A0A7G7KFM3-F1
#
_cell.length_a   1.000
_cell.length_b   1.000
_cell.length_c   1.000
_cell.angle_alpha   90.00
_cell.angle_beta   90.00
_cell.angle_gamma   90.00
#
_symmetry.space_group_name_H-M   'P 1'
#
loop_
_entity.id
_entity.type
_entity.pdbx_description
1 polymer ?
#
loop_
_entity_poly.entity_id
_entity_poly.type
_entity_poly.pdbx_seq_one_letter_code
_entity_poly.pdbx_strand_id
1 'polypeptide(L)'
;MPRHGHRVALFILLISSAGIGWRLVDQLAPPADLGAEKNQEPLLDALLQGQSPSQARANQATVPKAAKAVERGYPVPRVPPASSSLNPALRVALLSQYPVQSVVIAQGASCLTTSGQLLSSTVLQSMLRGDSHRQPWFCQSDPGSSIQVNGKAYTGRITLHRQGAGWLAVNMLDLERYVASVVGAEMPSHWRKEALKAQAVAARSYALVHLVRPASSIYNLGDTTRWQAFSGLSSESEATRSATDATRGMVLSYRGGLVESLYAATSEISAEAHGHLGASMSQHGAQELAQQGLAFNEILGRFYQGASIARLKADG
;
A
#
# COMPACT_ATOMS: atom_id res chain seq x y z
N MET A 1 44.15 12.64 -7.37
CA MET A 1 44.13 11.16 -7.33
C MET A 1 45.15 10.71 -6.30
N PRO A 2 44.90 9.74 -5.40
CA PRO A 2 43.79 8.78 -5.30
C PRO A 2 42.89 8.96 -4.05
N ARG A 3 41.86 8.09 -3.99
CA ARG A 3 40.58 8.15 -3.27
C ARG A 3 40.66 7.92 -1.76
N HIS A 4 39.92 8.72 -1.00
CA HIS A 4 39.55 8.47 0.41
C HIS A 4 38.31 7.55 0.46
N GLY A 5 38.43 6.44 1.20
CA GLY A 5 37.31 5.61 1.59
C GLY A 5 36.77 6.06 2.95
N HIS A 6 35.53 6.53 3.00
CA HIS A 6 34.82 6.75 4.26
C HIS A 6 34.19 5.44 4.73
N ARG A 7 34.74 4.90 5.83
CA ARG A 7 34.11 3.88 6.66
C ARG A 7 33.08 4.57 7.56
N VAL A 8 31.80 4.20 7.42
CA VAL A 8 30.75 4.59 8.36
C VAL A 8 30.86 3.67 9.58
N ALA A 9 31.11 4.26 10.76
CA ALA A 9 31.21 3.56 12.03
C ALA A 9 29.81 3.27 12.59
N LEU A 10 29.53 2.00 12.82
CA LEU A 10 28.34 1.49 13.49
C LEU A 10 28.55 1.59 15.01
N PHE A 11 27.75 2.42 15.69
CA PHE A 11 27.76 2.53 17.15
C PHE A 11 27.06 1.30 17.76
N ILE A 12 27.83 0.45 18.42
CA ILE A 12 27.35 -0.63 19.30
C ILE A 12 27.29 -0.05 20.71
N LEU A 13 26.08 0.08 21.28
CA LEU A 13 25.91 0.45 22.68
C LEU A 13 25.75 -0.83 23.52
N LEU A 14 26.85 -1.20 24.20
CA LEU A 14 26.86 -2.12 25.34
C LEU A 14 26.52 -1.32 26.60
N ILE A 15 25.45 -1.66 27.30
CA ILE A 15 25.16 -1.08 28.62
C ILE A 15 25.58 -2.10 29.69
N SER A 16 26.66 -1.76 30.39
CA SER A 16 27.07 -2.32 31.66
C SER A 16 26.56 -1.43 32.79
N SER A 17 26.09 -2.07 33.85
CA SER A 17 25.47 -1.51 35.06
C SER A 17 26.47 -0.83 36.01
N ALA A 18 26.17 0.41 36.43
CA ALA A 18 26.23 0.91 37.82
C ALA A 18 25.88 2.41 37.85
N GLY A 19 25.09 2.81 38.84
CA GLY A 19 24.43 4.10 38.90
C GLY A 19 25.26 5.26 39.45
N ILE A 20 24.65 6.45 39.42
CA ILE A 20 24.58 7.49 40.47
C ILE A 20 23.66 8.58 39.88
N GLY A 21 22.61 8.93 40.63
CA GLY A 21 21.48 9.71 40.15
C GLY A 21 21.62 11.23 40.24
N TRP A 22 20.74 11.89 39.49
CA TRP A 22 20.19 13.22 39.77
C TRP A 22 18.67 13.16 39.55
N ARG A 23 17.91 13.79 40.47
CA ARG A 23 16.45 13.77 40.59
C ARG A 23 15.78 14.93 39.83
N LEU A 24 14.61 14.62 39.25
CA LEU A 24 13.34 15.42 39.08
C LEU A 24 13.40 16.71 38.23
N VAL A 25 12.50 17.05 37.28
CA VAL A 25 11.06 16.79 36.99
C VAL A 25 10.86 16.95 35.46
N ASP A 26 10.35 15.95 34.70
CA ASP A 26 8.95 15.79 34.21
C ASP A 26 8.55 16.88 33.18
N GLN A 27 8.04 16.66 31.95
CA GLN A 27 7.15 15.63 31.40
C GLN A 27 7.27 15.58 29.86
N LEU A 28 7.37 14.38 29.28
CA LEU A 28 6.75 14.00 28.00
C LEU A 28 6.72 12.46 27.99
N ALA A 29 5.64 11.92 28.55
CA ALA A 29 5.38 10.49 28.51
C ALA A 29 5.10 10.05 27.06
N PRO A 30 5.65 8.92 26.58
CA PRO A 30 5.13 8.25 25.40
C PRO A 30 3.75 7.64 25.74
N PRO A 31 2.73 7.73 24.88
CA PRO A 31 1.49 7.01 25.13
C PRO A 31 1.77 5.50 25.01
N ALA A 32 1.65 4.82 26.14
CA ALA A 32 1.57 3.38 26.24
C ALA A 32 0.11 2.93 26.03
N ASP A 33 0.03 1.73 25.46
CA ASP A 33 -0.92 0.66 25.75
C ASP A 33 -2.11 0.43 24.78
N LEU A 34 -1.82 -0.50 23.85
CA LEU A 34 -2.52 -1.75 23.56
C LEU A 34 -3.94 -1.90 24.16
N GLY A 35 -4.95 -1.85 23.29
CA GLY A 35 -6.33 -2.20 23.66
C GLY A 35 -7.25 -2.53 22.49
N ALA A 36 -6.73 -2.90 21.32
CA ALA A 36 -7.54 -3.08 20.10
C ALA A 36 -7.49 -4.48 19.48
N GLU A 37 -7.10 -5.53 20.20
CA GLU A 37 -7.00 -6.88 19.62
C GLU A 37 -8.31 -7.67 19.56
N LYS A 38 -9.39 -7.28 20.25
CA LYS A 38 -10.50 -8.22 20.50
C LYS A 38 -11.62 -8.30 19.45
N ASN A 39 -11.62 -7.45 18.41
CA ASN A 39 -12.70 -7.42 17.40
C ASN A 39 -12.22 -7.50 15.93
N GLN A 40 -10.95 -7.86 15.67
CA GLN A 40 -10.34 -7.74 14.34
C GLN A 40 -10.33 -9.05 13.52
N GLU A 41 -10.41 -10.22 14.15
CA GLU A 41 -10.51 -11.51 13.46
C GLU A 41 -11.74 -11.67 12.54
N PRO A 42 -12.97 -11.22 12.88
CA PRO A 42 -14.13 -11.49 12.04
C PRO A 42 -14.13 -10.73 10.70
N LEU A 43 -13.42 -9.61 10.58
CA LEU A 43 -13.35 -8.84 9.33
C LEU A 43 -12.39 -9.47 8.32
N LEU A 44 -11.24 -10.00 8.77
CA LEU A 44 -10.29 -10.69 7.87
C LEU A 44 -10.86 -12.03 7.37
N ASP A 45 -11.54 -12.79 8.24
CA ASP A 45 -12.18 -14.06 7.87
C ASP A 45 -13.37 -13.85 6.91
N ALA A 46 -14.08 -12.71 7.01
CA ALA A 46 -15.10 -12.32 6.04
C ALA A 46 -14.50 -12.01 4.65
N LEU A 47 -13.28 -11.46 4.60
CA LEU A 47 -12.67 -10.94 3.36
C LEU A 47 -11.91 -11.99 2.53
N LEU A 48 -11.48 -13.12 3.11
CA LEU A 48 -10.60 -14.11 2.46
C LEU A 48 -11.23 -15.52 2.33
N GLN A 49 -10.76 -16.30 1.36
CA GLN A 49 -11.14 -17.70 1.15
C GLN A 49 -9.90 -18.59 1.38
N GLY A 50 -9.87 -19.35 2.49
CA GLY A 50 -8.76 -20.23 2.92
C GLY A 50 -9.12 -21.08 4.15
N GLN A 51 -8.44 -22.21 4.38
CA GLN A 51 -8.73 -23.15 5.49
C GLN A 51 -8.64 -22.48 6.86
N SER A 52 -9.61 -22.75 7.72
CA SER A 52 -9.71 -22.21 9.08
C SER A 52 -8.45 -22.48 9.92
N PRO A 53 -8.05 -21.57 10.84
CA PRO A 53 -6.86 -21.72 11.68
C PRO A 53 -6.81 -23.02 12.51
N SER A 54 -7.97 -23.58 12.84
CA SER A 54 -8.09 -24.80 13.67
C SER A 54 -7.59 -26.06 12.96
N GLN A 55 -7.67 -26.12 11.63
CA GLN A 55 -7.23 -27.28 10.85
C GLN A 55 -5.71 -27.30 10.62
N ALA A 56 -5.04 -26.13 10.64
CA ALA A 56 -3.60 -26.01 10.46
C ALA A 56 -2.78 -26.49 11.69
N ARG A 57 -3.41 -26.53 12.88
CA ARG A 57 -2.75 -26.94 14.14
C ARG A 57 -2.61 -28.46 14.28
N ALA A 58 -3.45 -29.25 13.61
CA ALA A 58 -3.49 -30.70 13.78
C ALA A 58 -2.35 -31.45 13.05
N ASN A 59 -1.64 -30.81 12.11
CA ASN A 59 -0.64 -31.47 11.25
C ASN A 59 0.83 -31.14 11.61
N GLN A 60 1.12 -30.63 12.81
CA GLN A 60 2.49 -30.36 13.24
C GLN A 60 3.00 -31.42 14.21
N ALA A 61 3.57 -32.51 13.67
CA ALA A 61 4.54 -33.32 14.38
C ALA A 61 5.80 -33.48 13.51
N THR A 62 6.91 -32.95 14.03
CA THR A 62 8.32 -33.18 13.65
C THR A 62 8.83 -32.55 12.33
N VAL A 63 9.68 -31.52 12.47
CA VAL A 63 10.63 -31.09 11.43
C VAL A 63 12.05 -31.41 11.91
N PRO A 64 12.79 -32.33 11.27
CA PRO A 64 14.21 -32.53 11.58
C PRO A 64 15.11 -31.56 10.81
N LYS A 65 16.29 -31.36 11.40
CA LYS A 65 17.37 -30.43 11.05
C LYS A 65 18.03 -30.77 9.69
N ALA A 66 18.50 -29.72 9.02
CA ALA A 66 19.03 -29.63 7.65
C ALA A 66 19.98 -30.74 7.15
N ALA A 67 19.85 -31.10 5.87
CA ALA A 67 20.92 -31.66 5.04
C ALA A 67 20.73 -31.38 3.53
N LYS A 68 21.81 -30.90 2.92
CA LYS A 68 22.28 -30.93 1.51
C LYS A 68 21.39 -30.44 0.35
N ALA A 69 22.07 -29.73 -0.55
CA ALA A 69 21.58 -29.15 -1.79
C ALA A 69 20.95 -30.21 -2.73
N VAL A 70 19.66 -30.03 -2.99
CA VAL A 70 18.86 -30.63 -4.06
C VAL A 70 18.07 -29.47 -4.65
N GLU A 71 17.79 -29.48 -5.96
CA GLU A 71 16.92 -28.52 -6.66
C GLU A 71 15.78 -28.03 -5.76
N ARG A 72 15.91 -26.83 -5.18
CA ARG A 72 14.86 -26.27 -4.34
C ARG A 72 13.77 -25.76 -5.26
N GLY A 73 12.87 -26.65 -5.65
CA GLY A 73 11.59 -26.26 -6.24
C GLY A 73 10.88 -25.35 -5.25
N TYR A 74 10.85 -24.05 -5.53
CA TYR A 74 10.04 -23.11 -4.76
C TYR A 74 8.58 -23.53 -4.91
N PRO A 75 7.83 -23.75 -3.82
CA PRO A 75 6.43 -24.12 -3.94
C PRO A 75 5.68 -23.01 -4.67
N VAL A 76 5.12 -23.33 -5.84
CA VAL A 76 4.39 -22.38 -6.67
C VAL A 76 2.98 -22.19 -6.10
N PRO A 77 2.59 -20.97 -5.68
CA PRO A 77 1.24 -20.68 -5.25
C PRO A 77 0.21 -21.00 -6.34
N ARG A 78 -0.86 -21.69 -5.97
CA ARG A 78 -2.00 -21.93 -6.87
C ARG A 78 -2.73 -20.62 -7.13
N VAL A 79 -3.15 -20.41 -8.38
CA VAL A 79 -3.98 -19.26 -8.77
C VAL A 79 -5.45 -19.62 -8.52
N PRO A 80 -6.18 -18.86 -7.68
CA PRO A 80 -7.61 -19.10 -7.48
C PRO A 80 -8.40 -18.86 -8.77
N PRO A 81 -9.47 -19.64 -9.01
CA PRO A 81 -10.31 -19.47 -10.20
C PRO A 81 -10.90 -18.05 -10.25
N ALA A 82 -11.30 -17.62 -11.45
CA ALA A 82 -11.97 -16.35 -11.62
C ALA A 82 -13.35 -16.37 -10.92
N SER A 83 -13.61 -15.35 -10.11
CA SER A 83 -14.90 -15.11 -9.45
C SER A 83 -15.14 -13.61 -9.33
N SER A 84 -16.36 -13.22 -8.98
CA SER A 84 -16.61 -11.89 -8.43
C SER A 84 -15.68 -11.65 -7.23
N SER A 85 -15.25 -10.40 -7.09
CA SER A 85 -14.33 -9.96 -6.06
C SER A 85 -14.79 -8.62 -5.53
N LEU A 86 -14.66 -8.42 -4.21
CA LEU A 86 -14.81 -7.12 -3.60
C LEU A 86 -13.88 -6.09 -4.27
N ASN A 87 -14.37 -4.87 -4.38
CA ASN A 87 -13.61 -3.71 -4.84
C ASN A 87 -13.90 -2.53 -3.91
N PRO A 88 -13.41 -2.58 -2.65
CA PRO A 88 -13.76 -1.59 -1.65
C PRO A 88 -13.17 -0.22 -1.99
N ALA A 89 -13.82 0.84 -1.52
CA ALA A 89 -13.29 2.19 -1.64
C ALA A 89 -12.12 2.39 -0.66
N LEU A 90 -11.04 2.99 -1.16
CA LEU A 90 -9.82 3.32 -0.43
C LEU A 90 -9.70 4.84 -0.31
N ARG A 91 -9.23 5.34 0.83
CA ARG A 91 -8.94 6.77 1.07
C ARG A 91 -7.44 6.99 1.13
N VAL A 92 -6.90 7.66 0.13
CA VAL A 92 -5.46 7.92 -0.02
C VAL A 92 -5.17 9.39 0.25
N ALA A 93 -4.39 9.67 1.29
CA ALA A 93 -3.89 11.02 1.55
C ALA A 93 -2.83 11.40 0.51
N LEU A 94 -3.05 12.53 -0.16
CA LEU A 94 -2.12 13.11 -1.13
C LEU A 94 -1.04 13.92 -0.39
N LEU A 95 -0.24 13.24 0.43
CA LEU A 95 0.82 13.82 1.25
C LEU A 95 1.90 14.46 0.37
N SER A 96 2.18 13.88 -0.79
CA SER A 96 3.10 14.46 -1.79
C SER A 96 2.59 15.79 -2.39
N GLN A 97 1.29 16.06 -2.24
CA GLN A 97 0.62 17.26 -2.73
C GLN A 97 0.25 18.23 -1.58
N TYR A 98 0.71 17.98 -0.35
CA TYR A 98 0.44 18.87 0.77
C TYR A 98 1.48 20.02 0.86
N PRO A 99 1.06 21.27 1.15
CA PRO A 99 -0.33 21.72 1.18
C PRO A 99 -0.91 21.87 -0.23
N VAL A 100 -2.22 21.69 -0.36
CA VAL A 100 -2.91 21.94 -1.64
C VAL A 100 -2.91 23.44 -1.94
N GLN A 101 -2.32 23.81 -3.08
CA GLN A 101 -2.21 25.19 -3.57
C GLN A 101 -3.18 25.47 -4.73
N SER A 102 -3.50 24.45 -5.53
CA SER A 102 -4.44 24.58 -6.63
C SER A 102 -5.34 23.35 -6.77
N VAL A 103 -6.60 23.63 -7.11
CA VAL A 103 -7.58 22.63 -7.53
C VAL A 103 -8.20 23.11 -8.83
N VAL A 104 -8.11 22.28 -9.88
CA VAL A 104 -8.72 22.55 -11.19
C VAL A 104 -9.66 21.41 -11.52
N ILE A 105 -10.91 21.74 -11.86
CA ILE A 105 -11.93 20.76 -12.23
C ILE A 105 -12.05 20.70 -13.76
N ALA A 106 -12.03 19.48 -14.33
CA ALA A 106 -12.34 19.27 -15.74
C ALA A 106 -13.86 19.32 -15.97
N GLN A 107 -14.28 19.32 -17.25
CA GLN A 107 -15.69 19.15 -17.60
C GLN A 107 -16.19 17.80 -17.06
N GLY A 108 -17.37 17.78 -16.41
CA GLY A 108 -17.87 16.60 -15.70
C GLY A 108 -17.25 16.41 -14.30
N ALA A 109 -16.69 17.45 -13.71
CA ALA A 109 -16.31 17.46 -12.29
C ALA A 109 -16.89 18.69 -11.60
N SER A 110 -17.21 18.55 -10.30
CA SER A 110 -17.78 19.62 -9.50
C SER A 110 -17.22 19.59 -8.08
N CYS A 111 -17.12 20.75 -7.44
CA CYS A 111 -16.74 20.86 -6.03
C CYS A 111 -17.90 21.39 -5.21
N LEU A 112 -18.11 20.82 -4.03
CA LEU A 112 -19.22 21.12 -3.14
C LEU A 112 -18.74 21.26 -1.69
N THR A 113 -19.45 22.07 -0.92
CA THR A 113 -19.37 22.03 0.55
C THR A 113 -19.94 20.71 1.08
N THR A 114 -19.71 20.42 2.37
CA THR A 114 -20.40 19.31 3.06
C THR A 114 -21.92 19.45 3.09
N SER A 115 -22.46 20.66 2.95
CA SER A 115 -23.90 20.92 2.82
C SER A 115 -24.44 20.74 1.39
N GLY A 116 -23.59 20.41 0.41
CA GLY A 116 -23.98 20.22 -0.99
C GLY A 116 -24.05 21.51 -1.81
N GLN A 117 -23.53 22.63 -1.31
CA GLN A 117 -23.47 23.87 -2.08
C GLN A 117 -22.32 23.83 -3.09
N LEU A 118 -22.61 24.11 -4.36
CA LEU A 118 -21.60 24.17 -5.43
C LEU A 118 -20.58 25.29 -5.19
N LEU A 119 -19.30 24.99 -5.40
CA LEU A 119 -18.17 25.90 -5.26
C LEU A 119 -17.68 26.35 -6.63
N SER A 120 -17.73 27.66 -6.90
CA SER A 120 -17.14 28.24 -8.11
C SER A 120 -15.62 28.26 -8.01
N SER A 121 -14.93 28.38 -9.16
CA SER A 121 -13.47 28.47 -9.23
C SER A 121 -12.90 29.60 -8.36
N THR A 122 -13.55 30.76 -8.34
CA THR A 122 -13.17 31.91 -7.50
C THR A 122 -13.28 31.57 -6.01
N VAL A 123 -14.37 30.91 -5.61
CA VAL A 123 -14.57 30.49 -4.21
C VAL A 123 -13.53 29.45 -3.83
N LEU A 124 -13.24 28.46 -4.68
CA LEU A 124 -12.20 27.46 -4.44
C LEU A 124 -10.82 28.10 -4.20
N GLN A 125 -10.41 29.04 -5.05
CA GLN A 125 -9.14 29.76 -4.86
C GLN A 125 -9.12 30.56 -3.55
N SER A 126 -10.26 31.18 -3.18
CA SER A 126 -10.36 31.88 -1.91
C SER A 126 -10.30 30.95 -0.70
N MET A 127 -10.91 29.75 -0.77
CA MET A 127 -10.88 28.75 0.29
C MET A 127 -9.49 28.14 0.49
N LEU A 128 -8.74 27.93 -0.61
CA LEU A 128 -7.37 27.43 -0.54
C LEU A 128 -6.40 28.46 0.07
N ARG A 129 -6.61 29.76 -0.17
CA ARG A 129 -5.77 30.85 0.36
C ARG A 129 -6.19 31.36 1.74
N GLY A 130 -7.48 31.23 2.08
CA GLY A 130 -8.08 31.86 3.24
C GLY A 130 -8.12 30.97 4.48
N ASP A 131 -7.84 31.54 5.64
CA ASP A 131 -7.86 30.84 6.92
C ASP A 131 -9.26 30.65 7.54
N SER A 132 -10.25 31.38 7.05
CA SER A 132 -11.59 31.47 7.64
C SER A 132 -12.42 30.20 7.43
N HIS A 133 -12.19 29.45 6.34
CA HIS A 133 -12.91 28.21 6.10
C HIS A 133 -12.21 27.04 6.79
N ARG A 134 -12.87 26.43 7.78
CA ARG A 134 -12.33 25.27 8.52
C ARG A 134 -13.04 23.96 8.22
N GLN A 135 -14.25 24.03 7.66
CA GLN A 135 -15.04 22.85 7.36
C GLN A 135 -14.46 22.11 6.14
N PRO A 136 -14.47 20.77 6.14
CA PRO A 136 -14.12 20.01 4.95
C PRO A 136 -15.04 20.34 3.77
N TRP A 137 -14.54 20.13 2.57
CA TRP A 137 -15.28 20.22 1.32
C TRP A 137 -14.72 19.17 0.36
N PHE A 138 -15.39 18.92 -0.77
CA PHE A 138 -14.95 17.88 -1.68
C PHE A 138 -15.20 18.23 -3.13
N CYS A 139 -14.45 17.59 -4.02
CA CYS A 139 -14.71 17.56 -5.44
C CYS A 139 -15.03 16.12 -5.87
N GLN A 140 -15.92 15.98 -6.83
CA GLN A 140 -16.31 14.70 -7.43
C GLN A 140 -16.13 14.80 -8.94
N SER A 141 -15.48 13.80 -9.54
CA SER A 141 -15.45 13.62 -10.99
C SER A 141 -16.46 12.57 -11.42
N ASP A 142 -17.08 12.79 -12.57
CA ASP A 142 -17.81 11.78 -13.33
C ASP A 142 -16.84 10.74 -13.91
N PRO A 143 -17.31 9.54 -14.31
CA PRO A 143 -16.51 8.58 -15.04
C PRO A 143 -15.90 9.21 -16.30
N GLY A 144 -14.57 9.08 -16.47
CA GLY A 144 -13.84 9.68 -17.60
C GLY A 144 -13.44 11.14 -17.40
N SER A 145 -13.90 11.81 -16.34
CA SER A 145 -13.44 13.15 -15.95
C SER A 145 -12.34 13.08 -14.89
N SER A 146 -11.75 14.24 -14.55
CA SER A 146 -10.67 14.36 -13.58
C SER A 146 -10.73 15.64 -12.75
N ILE A 147 -10.10 15.57 -11.58
CA ILE A 147 -9.81 16.72 -10.71
C ILE A 147 -8.30 16.81 -10.60
N GLN A 148 -7.73 17.98 -10.91
CA GLN A 148 -6.31 18.22 -10.72
C GLN A 148 -6.07 18.85 -9.35
N VAL A 149 -5.13 18.28 -8.60
CA VAL A 149 -4.61 18.82 -7.34
C VAL A 149 -3.14 19.12 -7.55
N ASN A 150 -2.74 20.38 -7.39
CA ASN A 150 -1.38 20.86 -7.67
C ASN A 150 -0.85 20.43 -9.06
N GLY A 151 -1.74 20.41 -10.06
CA GLY A 151 -1.43 20.03 -11.44
C GLY A 151 -1.43 18.53 -11.74
N LYS A 152 -1.57 17.66 -10.72
CA LYS A 152 -1.68 16.21 -10.92
C LYS A 152 -3.14 15.78 -10.99
N ALA A 153 -3.50 14.99 -12.00
CA ALA A 153 -4.88 14.57 -12.26
C ALA A 153 -5.26 13.29 -11.49
N TYR A 154 -6.44 13.32 -10.87
CA TYR A 154 -7.04 12.21 -10.14
C TYR A 154 -8.49 12.00 -10.58
N THR A 155 -9.04 10.82 -10.29
CA THR A 155 -10.46 10.48 -10.53
C THR A 155 -11.16 10.15 -9.20
N GLY A 156 -12.48 10.09 -9.23
CA GLY A 156 -13.31 9.76 -8.08
C GLY A 156 -13.59 11.00 -7.24
N ARG A 157 -13.54 10.85 -5.92
CA ARG A 157 -13.79 11.94 -4.98
C ARG A 157 -12.48 12.42 -4.37
N ILE A 158 -12.31 13.72 -4.22
CA ILE A 158 -11.22 14.32 -3.44
C ILE A 158 -11.85 15.13 -2.32
N THR A 159 -11.59 14.75 -1.07
CA THR A 159 -12.02 15.53 0.11
C THR A 159 -10.83 16.36 0.61
N LEU A 160 -11.09 17.61 0.99
CA LEU A 160 -10.09 18.55 1.46
C LEU A 160 -10.33 18.77 2.95
N HIS A 161 -9.33 18.46 3.77
CA HIS A 161 -9.37 18.57 5.22
C HIS A 161 -8.36 19.62 5.67
N ARG A 162 -8.75 20.44 6.64
CA ARG A 162 -7.82 21.41 7.24
C ARG A 162 -6.81 20.64 8.09
N GLN A 163 -5.52 20.83 7.81
CA GLN A 163 -4.43 20.23 8.58
C GLN A 163 -3.33 21.27 8.79
N GLY A 164 -3.14 21.72 10.03
CA GLY A 164 -2.23 22.81 10.35
C GLY A 164 -2.54 24.08 9.55
N ALA A 165 -1.52 24.65 8.91
CA ALA A 165 -1.64 25.87 8.10
C ALA A 165 -2.26 25.62 6.71
N GLY A 166 -2.44 24.37 6.27
CA GLY A 166 -2.84 24.06 4.90
C GLY A 166 -4.02 23.09 4.77
N TRP A 167 -4.33 22.75 3.52
CA TRP A 167 -5.32 21.75 3.16
C TRP A 167 -4.63 20.44 2.77
N LEU A 168 -5.07 19.34 3.38
CA LEU A 168 -4.74 17.98 2.96
C LEU A 168 -5.85 17.47 2.03
N ALA A 169 -5.48 17.07 0.82
CA ALA A 169 -6.36 16.31 -0.07
C ALA A 169 -6.32 14.82 0.27
N VAL A 170 -7.49 14.20 0.33
CA VAL A 170 -7.68 12.76 0.45
C VAL A 170 -8.51 12.29 -0.73
N ASN A 171 -7.89 11.49 -1.61
CA ASN A 171 -8.56 10.89 -2.78
C ASN A 171 -9.24 9.57 -2.36
N MET A 172 -10.55 9.52 -2.56
CA MET A 172 -11.38 8.32 -2.38
C MET A 172 -11.69 7.71 -3.75
N LEU A 173 -11.23 6.47 -3.93
CA LEU A 173 -11.32 5.71 -5.18
C LEU A 173 -11.41 4.20 -4.91
N ASP A 174 -11.89 3.46 -5.89
CA ASP A 174 -11.93 1.99 -5.85
C ASP A 174 -10.53 1.38 -5.75
N LEU A 175 -10.40 0.30 -4.98
CA LEU A 175 -9.16 -0.45 -4.78
C LEU A 175 -8.45 -0.80 -6.10
N GLU A 176 -9.17 -1.32 -7.09
CA GLU A 176 -8.56 -1.74 -8.36
C GLU A 176 -8.03 -0.55 -9.18
N ARG A 177 -8.64 0.65 -9.05
CA ARG A 177 -8.07 1.87 -9.66
C ARG A 177 -6.81 2.32 -8.94
N TYR A 178 -6.81 2.26 -7.62
CA TYR A 178 -5.61 2.53 -6.83
C TYR A 178 -4.45 1.60 -7.24
N VAL A 179 -4.70 0.29 -7.33
CA VAL A 179 -3.68 -0.71 -7.71
C VAL A 179 -3.12 -0.42 -9.11
N ALA A 180 -3.97 -0.11 -10.10
CA ALA A 180 -3.49 0.20 -11.45
C ALA A 180 -2.57 1.43 -11.50
N SER A 181 -2.87 2.45 -10.69
CA SER A 181 -2.04 3.66 -10.55
C SER A 181 -0.72 3.36 -9.85
N VAL A 182 -0.74 2.56 -8.78
CA VAL A 182 0.48 2.14 -8.05
C VAL A 182 1.40 1.32 -8.94
N VAL A 183 0.87 0.32 -9.64
CA VAL A 183 1.69 -0.54 -10.52
C VAL A 183 2.44 0.29 -11.55
N GLY A 184 1.82 1.30 -12.15
CA GLY A 184 2.48 2.16 -13.12
C GLY A 184 3.38 3.25 -12.54
N ALA A 185 3.20 3.59 -11.27
CA ALA A 185 4.10 4.52 -10.57
C ALA A 185 5.36 3.81 -10.06
N GLU A 186 5.26 2.51 -9.80
CA GLU A 186 6.31 1.66 -9.25
C GLU A 186 7.11 0.91 -10.31
N MET A 187 6.47 0.53 -11.43
CA MET A 187 7.10 -0.25 -12.49
C MET A 187 6.90 0.39 -13.87
N PRO A 188 7.95 0.40 -14.74
CA PRO A 188 7.81 0.81 -16.11
C PRO A 188 6.76 -0.03 -16.86
N SER A 189 5.83 0.62 -17.55
CA SER A 189 4.71 -0.03 -18.25
C SER A 189 5.14 -1.00 -19.35
N HIS A 190 6.35 -0.85 -19.89
CA HIS A 190 6.92 -1.73 -20.92
C HIS A 190 7.56 -3.01 -20.34
N TRP A 191 7.58 -3.17 -19.02
CA TRP A 191 8.05 -4.40 -18.39
C TRP A 191 7.12 -5.58 -18.67
N ARG A 192 7.60 -6.80 -18.41
CA ARG A 192 6.89 -8.03 -18.74
C ARG A 192 5.58 -8.08 -17.94
N LYS A 193 4.50 -8.46 -18.63
CA LYS A 193 3.15 -8.56 -18.03
C LYS A 193 3.12 -9.37 -16.73
N GLU A 194 3.90 -10.45 -16.63
CA GLU A 194 3.93 -11.31 -15.44
C GLU A 194 4.58 -10.61 -14.23
N ALA A 195 5.54 -9.72 -14.46
CA ALA A 195 6.11 -8.87 -13.41
C ALA A 195 5.08 -7.83 -12.94
N LEU A 196 4.40 -7.15 -13.88
CA LEU A 196 3.33 -6.19 -13.55
C LEU A 196 2.17 -6.85 -12.77
N LYS A 197 1.80 -8.08 -13.13
CA LYS A 197 0.80 -8.87 -12.39
C LYS A 197 1.26 -9.20 -10.98
N ALA A 198 2.52 -9.62 -10.79
CA ALA A 198 3.07 -9.90 -9.46
C ALA A 198 3.01 -8.64 -8.57
N GLN A 199 3.35 -7.48 -9.13
CA GLN A 199 3.24 -6.20 -8.44
C GLN A 199 1.80 -5.82 -8.12
N ALA A 200 0.84 -6.08 -9.02
CA ALA A 200 -0.56 -5.80 -8.75
C ALA A 200 -1.07 -6.59 -7.53
N VAL A 201 -0.72 -7.87 -7.43
CA VAL A 201 -1.08 -8.72 -6.27
C VAL A 201 -0.43 -8.19 -4.97
N ALA A 202 0.85 -7.82 -5.01
CA ALA A 202 1.54 -7.25 -3.86
C ALA A 202 0.91 -5.90 -3.45
N ALA A 203 0.73 -4.98 -4.39
CA ALA A 203 0.17 -3.67 -4.11
C ALA A 203 -1.25 -3.75 -3.52
N ARG A 204 -2.08 -4.66 -4.04
CA ARG A 204 -3.43 -4.90 -3.50
C ARG A 204 -3.40 -5.40 -2.07
N SER A 205 -2.49 -6.33 -1.76
CA SER A 205 -2.36 -6.90 -0.41
C SER A 205 -1.97 -5.83 0.61
N TYR A 206 -1.00 -4.97 0.25
CA TYR A 206 -0.60 -3.82 1.08
C TYR A 206 -1.75 -2.83 1.32
N ALA A 207 -2.48 -2.45 0.26
CA ALA A 207 -3.60 -1.53 0.35
C ALA A 207 -4.71 -2.02 1.28
N LEU A 208 -5.02 -3.32 1.25
CA LEU A 208 -6.04 -3.94 2.10
C LEU A 208 -5.65 -4.00 3.57
N VAL A 209 -4.37 -4.20 3.89
CA VAL A 209 -3.89 -4.11 5.27
C VAL A 209 -4.21 -2.73 5.84
N HIS A 210 -4.01 -1.68 5.04
CA HIS A 210 -4.31 -0.29 5.41
C HIS A 210 -5.80 0.07 5.32
N LEU A 211 -6.60 -0.74 4.62
CA LEU A 211 -8.05 -0.65 4.68
C LEU A 211 -8.55 -1.12 6.07
N VAL A 212 -8.02 -2.25 6.55
CA VAL A 212 -8.37 -2.85 7.85
C VAL A 212 -7.73 -2.10 9.03
N ARG A 213 -6.50 -1.60 8.85
CA ARG A 213 -5.74 -0.83 9.85
C ARG A 213 -5.39 0.55 9.28
N PRO A 214 -6.36 1.47 9.22
CA PRO A 214 -6.14 2.78 8.62
C PRO A 214 -5.13 3.61 9.42
N ALA A 215 -4.34 4.39 8.71
CA ALA A 215 -3.37 5.32 9.28
C ALA A 215 -4.00 6.42 10.14
N SER A 216 -5.26 6.78 9.87
CA SER A 216 -6.03 7.75 10.65
C SER A 216 -7.54 7.53 10.45
N SER A 217 -8.36 8.32 11.15
CA SER A 217 -9.82 8.33 10.92
C SER A 217 -10.21 8.88 9.54
N ILE A 218 -9.37 9.72 8.92
CA ILE A 218 -9.68 10.43 7.67
C ILE A 218 -9.13 9.74 6.41
N TYR A 219 -8.06 8.95 6.51
CA TYR A 219 -7.46 8.23 5.38
C TYR A 219 -6.88 6.86 5.79
N ASN A 220 -6.83 5.94 4.81
CA ASN A 220 -6.29 4.59 4.98
C ASN A 220 -4.75 4.58 4.92
N LEU A 221 -4.17 5.23 3.90
CA LEU A 221 -2.73 5.32 3.63
C LEU A 221 -2.38 6.60 2.87
N GLY A 222 -1.08 6.87 2.68
CA GLY A 222 -0.57 8.01 1.90
C GLY A 222 -0.04 7.63 0.51
N ASP A 223 0.34 8.63 -0.28
CA ASP A 223 0.83 8.51 -1.67
C ASP A 223 2.35 8.62 -1.85
N THR A 224 3.10 8.64 -0.74
CA THR A 224 4.58 8.74 -0.75
C THR A 224 5.22 7.36 -0.69
N THR A 225 6.53 7.28 -0.97
CA THR A 225 7.32 6.03 -0.93
C THR A 225 7.41 5.37 0.44
N ARG A 226 7.04 6.08 1.52
CA ARG A 226 6.83 5.46 2.85
C ARG A 226 5.70 4.44 2.82
N TRP A 227 4.75 4.60 1.92
CA TRP A 227 3.61 3.72 1.72
C TRP A 227 3.82 2.96 0.40
N GLN A 228 3.25 3.48 -0.68
CA GLN A 228 3.42 3.04 -2.05
C GLN A 228 3.37 4.29 -2.92
N ALA A 229 4.14 4.32 -4.00
CA ALA A 229 4.05 5.40 -4.97
C ALA A 229 2.66 5.39 -5.62
N PHE A 230 1.85 6.42 -5.35
CA PHE A 230 0.54 6.61 -5.98
C PHE A 230 0.54 7.94 -6.73
N SER A 231 0.12 7.92 -8.00
CA SER A 231 0.23 9.08 -8.88
C SER A 231 -1.05 9.43 -9.62
N GLY A 232 -2.19 8.93 -9.17
CA GLY A 232 -3.47 9.16 -9.85
C GLY A 232 -3.41 8.69 -11.30
N LEU A 233 -3.99 9.49 -12.21
CA LEU A 233 -4.09 9.12 -13.62
C LEU A 233 -2.76 9.19 -14.38
N SER A 234 -1.75 9.90 -13.86
CA SER A 234 -0.51 10.14 -14.61
C SER A 234 0.39 8.91 -14.74
N SER A 235 0.19 7.89 -13.90
CA SER A 235 0.96 6.64 -13.93
C SER A 235 0.20 5.48 -14.57
N GLU A 236 -1.08 5.64 -14.89
CA GLU A 236 -1.88 4.56 -15.46
C GLU A 236 -1.58 4.37 -16.95
N SER A 237 -1.49 3.11 -17.38
CA SER A 237 -1.37 2.72 -18.78
C SER A 237 -2.27 1.52 -19.07
N GLU A 238 -2.46 1.18 -20.34
CA GLU A 238 -3.21 -0.03 -20.70
C GLU A 238 -2.55 -1.29 -20.13
N ALA A 239 -1.21 -1.35 -20.13
CA ALA A 239 -0.47 -2.47 -19.55
C ALA A 239 -0.71 -2.62 -18.04
N THR A 240 -0.71 -1.52 -17.30
CA THR A 240 -0.90 -1.55 -15.83
C THR A 240 -2.34 -1.88 -15.46
N ARG A 241 -3.32 -1.36 -16.21
CA ARG A 241 -4.74 -1.73 -16.08
C ARG A 241 -4.96 -3.21 -16.39
N SER A 242 -4.43 -3.69 -17.52
CA SER A 242 -4.56 -5.09 -17.93
C SER A 242 -3.94 -6.06 -16.91
N ALA A 243 -2.77 -5.74 -16.36
CA ALA A 243 -2.14 -6.56 -15.32
C ALA A 243 -2.96 -6.57 -14.01
N THR A 244 -3.52 -5.42 -13.65
CA THR A 244 -4.40 -5.26 -12.48
C THR A 244 -5.68 -6.07 -12.65
N ASP A 245 -6.35 -5.94 -13.79
CA ASP A 245 -7.58 -6.68 -14.11
C ASP A 245 -7.35 -8.19 -14.19
N ALA A 246 -6.24 -8.63 -14.79
CA ALA A 246 -5.88 -10.05 -14.86
C ALA A 246 -5.63 -10.69 -13.49
N THR A 247 -5.34 -9.88 -12.47
CA THR A 247 -5.12 -10.30 -11.08
C THR A 247 -6.18 -9.77 -10.14
N ARG A 248 -7.34 -9.33 -10.67
CA ARG A 248 -8.41 -8.70 -9.90
C ARG A 248 -8.77 -9.52 -8.66
N GLY A 249 -8.75 -8.88 -7.50
CA GLY A 249 -9.05 -9.52 -6.22
C GLY A 249 -8.00 -10.48 -5.68
N MET A 250 -6.92 -10.77 -6.42
CA MET A 250 -5.87 -11.68 -5.94
C MET A 250 -4.95 -10.97 -4.96
N VAL A 251 -4.70 -11.62 -3.83
CA VAL A 251 -3.88 -11.11 -2.72
C VAL A 251 -2.98 -12.21 -2.17
N LEU A 252 -1.90 -11.81 -1.50
CA LEU A 252 -1.03 -12.71 -0.76
C LEU A 252 -1.66 -13.05 0.60
N SER A 253 -1.73 -14.34 0.91
CA SER A 253 -2.23 -14.85 2.18
C SER A 253 -1.27 -15.84 2.83
N TYR A 254 -1.06 -15.70 4.13
CA TYR A 254 -0.24 -16.61 4.93
C TYR A 254 -1.06 -17.12 6.11
N ARG A 255 -1.20 -18.45 6.21
CA ARG A 255 -1.99 -19.13 7.27
C ARG A 255 -3.41 -18.56 7.45
N GLY A 256 -4.07 -18.19 6.35
CA GLY A 256 -5.43 -17.63 6.38
C GLY A 256 -5.50 -16.12 6.62
N GLY A 257 -4.41 -15.48 7.06
CA GLY A 257 -4.32 -14.03 7.23
C GLY A 257 -3.88 -13.31 5.95
N LEU A 258 -4.20 -12.02 5.85
CA LEU A 258 -3.69 -11.13 4.81
C LEU A 258 -2.22 -10.79 5.11
N VAL A 259 -1.36 -10.86 4.08
CA VAL A 259 0.05 -10.49 4.21
C VAL A 259 0.23 -9.02 3.84
N GLU A 260 0.85 -8.24 4.72
CA GLU A 260 1.41 -6.95 4.35
C GLU A 260 2.63 -7.20 3.45
N SER A 261 2.42 -7.16 2.14
CA SER A 261 3.49 -7.45 1.18
C SER A 261 4.27 -6.20 0.87
N LEU A 262 5.44 -6.10 1.49
CA LEU A 262 6.39 -5.05 1.19
C LEU A 262 7.18 -5.40 -0.08
N TYR A 263 7.63 -4.40 -0.83
CA TYR A 263 8.47 -4.58 -2.02
C TYR A 263 9.45 -3.42 -2.15
N ALA A 264 10.56 -3.64 -2.88
CA ALA A 264 11.62 -2.66 -3.06
C ALA A 264 12.22 -2.72 -4.48
N ALA A 265 12.90 -1.64 -4.87
CA ALA A 265 13.46 -1.49 -6.22
C ALA A 265 14.47 -2.60 -6.58
N THR A 266 15.38 -2.96 -5.67
CA THR A 266 16.39 -4.00 -5.87
C THR A 266 16.35 -5.07 -4.78
N SER A 267 17.00 -6.21 -5.03
CA SER A 267 17.16 -7.30 -4.06
C SER A 267 17.92 -6.87 -2.82
N GLU A 268 18.92 -6.00 -2.98
CA GLU A 268 19.76 -5.50 -1.89
C GLU A 268 18.93 -4.60 -0.96
N ILE A 269 18.14 -3.69 -1.53
CA ILE A 269 17.23 -2.83 -0.75
C ILE A 269 16.14 -3.68 -0.08
N SER A 270 15.61 -4.69 -0.77
CA SER A 270 14.65 -5.62 -0.20
C SER A 270 15.22 -6.35 1.03
N ALA A 271 16.42 -6.90 0.91
CA ALA A 271 17.09 -7.62 1.99
C ALA A 271 17.48 -6.68 3.15
N GLU A 272 17.96 -5.48 2.86
CA GLU A 272 18.43 -4.52 3.86
C GLU A 272 17.28 -3.83 4.59
N ALA A 273 16.27 -3.35 3.86
CA ALA A 273 15.15 -2.61 4.44
C ALA A 273 14.03 -3.52 4.99
N HIS A 274 13.90 -4.76 4.49
CA HIS A 274 12.77 -5.64 4.82
C HIS A 274 13.17 -7.04 5.28
N GLY A 275 14.47 -7.40 5.25
CA GLY A 275 14.93 -8.75 5.64
C GLY A 275 14.58 -9.15 7.08
N HIS A 276 14.35 -8.18 7.96
CA HIS A 276 13.89 -8.38 9.34
C HIS A 276 12.35 -8.30 9.49
N LEU A 277 11.65 -7.74 8.50
CA LEU A 277 10.18 -7.56 8.48
C LEU A 277 9.45 -8.73 7.79
N GLY A 278 10.18 -9.57 7.07
CA GLY A 278 9.65 -10.75 6.39
C GLY A 278 10.00 -10.80 4.91
N ALA A 279 9.12 -11.38 4.11
CA ALA A 279 9.28 -11.50 2.67
C ALA A 279 9.02 -10.17 1.95
N SER A 280 9.90 -9.81 1.01
CA SER A 280 9.74 -8.62 0.16
C SER A 280 10.18 -8.90 -1.28
N MET A 281 9.42 -8.37 -2.24
CA MET A 281 9.69 -8.57 -3.66
C MET A 281 10.66 -7.51 -4.21
N SER A 282 11.69 -7.95 -4.93
CA SER A 282 12.48 -7.04 -5.78
C SER A 282 11.75 -6.80 -7.10
N GLN A 283 11.54 -5.54 -7.46
CA GLN A 283 10.91 -5.16 -8.73
C GLN A 283 11.77 -5.59 -9.94
N HIS A 284 13.07 -5.30 -9.93
CA HIS A 284 13.99 -5.75 -10.99
C HIS A 284 14.11 -7.27 -11.03
N GLY A 285 14.21 -7.93 -9.87
CA GLY A 285 14.22 -9.38 -9.81
C GLY A 285 12.93 -10.00 -10.37
N ALA A 286 11.75 -9.42 -10.07
CA ALA A 286 10.49 -9.87 -10.67
C ALA A 286 10.49 -9.73 -12.20
N GLN A 287 11.05 -8.64 -12.72
CA GLN A 287 11.22 -8.43 -14.16
C GLN A 287 12.16 -9.46 -14.80
N GLU A 288 13.32 -9.73 -14.18
CA GLU A 288 14.28 -10.73 -14.67
C GLU A 288 13.66 -12.13 -14.72
N LEU A 289 12.91 -12.52 -13.69
CA LEU A 289 12.20 -13.79 -13.66
C LEU A 289 11.11 -13.87 -14.73
N ALA A 290 10.37 -12.78 -14.95
CA ALA A 290 9.39 -12.72 -16.03
C ALA A 290 10.03 -12.75 -17.43
N GLN A 291 11.26 -12.25 -17.58
CA GLN A 291 12.04 -12.38 -18.82
C GLN A 291 12.52 -13.82 -19.05
N GLN A 292 12.79 -14.56 -17.97
CA GLN A 292 13.09 -16.00 -18.01
C GLN A 292 11.86 -16.88 -18.26
N GLY A 293 10.67 -16.28 -18.41
CA GLY A 293 9.44 -16.99 -18.76
C GLY A 293 8.56 -17.40 -17.58
N LEU A 294 8.91 -17.00 -16.35
CA LEU A 294 8.08 -17.31 -15.19
C LEU A 294 6.75 -16.55 -15.22
N ALA A 295 5.69 -17.23 -14.79
CA ALA A 295 4.39 -16.65 -14.51
C ALA A 295 4.40 -15.88 -13.18
N PHE A 296 3.46 -14.94 -13.03
CA PHE A 296 3.40 -14.06 -11.85
C PHE A 296 3.32 -14.82 -10.52
N ASN A 297 2.63 -15.95 -10.47
CA ASN A 297 2.52 -16.76 -9.25
C ASN A 297 3.84 -17.44 -8.90
N GLU A 298 4.61 -17.90 -9.90
CA GLU A 298 5.95 -18.44 -9.68
C GLU A 298 6.90 -17.36 -9.15
N ILE A 299 6.81 -16.14 -9.71
CA ILE A 299 7.56 -14.96 -9.23
C ILE A 299 7.23 -14.69 -7.76
N LEU A 300 5.93 -14.60 -7.42
CA LEU A 300 5.47 -14.40 -6.05
C LEU A 300 5.95 -15.51 -5.10
N GLY A 301 5.94 -16.78 -5.55
CA GLY A 301 6.42 -17.91 -4.77
C GLY A 301 7.91 -17.86 -4.42
N ARG A 302 8.73 -17.19 -5.26
CA ARG A 302 10.16 -16.98 -4.96
C ARG A 302 10.38 -15.92 -3.88
N PHE A 303 9.63 -14.82 -3.94
CA PHE A 303 9.80 -13.69 -3.02
C PHE A 303 9.03 -13.85 -1.71
N TYR A 304 7.85 -14.46 -1.74
CA TYR A 304 6.96 -14.64 -0.59
C TYR A 304 6.84 -16.12 -0.19
N GLN A 305 7.95 -16.68 0.29
CA GLN A 305 8.02 -18.10 0.62
C GLN A 305 6.99 -18.49 1.70
N GLY A 306 6.20 -19.53 1.41
CA GLY A 306 5.14 -20.01 2.28
C GLY A 306 3.82 -19.22 2.19
N ALA A 307 3.79 -18.11 1.45
CA ALA A 307 2.53 -17.45 1.13
C ALA A 307 1.77 -18.21 0.03
N SER A 308 0.46 -18.07 0.06
CA SER A 308 -0.48 -18.54 -0.94
C SER A 308 -1.12 -17.33 -1.63
N ILE A 309 -1.75 -17.55 -2.79
CA ILE A 309 -2.59 -16.53 -3.42
C ILE A 309 -4.03 -16.86 -3.06
N ALA A 310 -4.70 -15.90 -2.42
CA ALA A 310 -6.13 -15.94 -2.14
C ALA A 310 -6.84 -14.92 -3.05
N ARG A 311 -8.17 -15.02 -3.15
CA ARG A 311 -9.01 -14.03 -3.82
C ARG A 311 -10.01 -13.45 -2.82
N LEU A 312 -10.23 -12.13 -2.88
CA LEU A 312 -11.27 -11.47 -2.10
C LEU A 312 -12.63 -12.01 -2.50
N LYS A 313 -13.46 -12.35 -1.51
CA LYS A 313 -14.86 -12.71 -1.77
C LYS A 313 -15.65 -11.45 -2.11
N ALA A 314 -16.48 -11.50 -3.13
CA ALA A 314 -17.68 -10.65 -3.13
C ALA A 314 -18.67 -11.34 -2.18
N ASP A 315 -19.24 -10.60 -1.23
CA ASP A 315 -20.07 -11.15 -0.16
C ASP A 315 -21.09 -12.20 -0.67
N GLY A 316 -21.24 -13.27 0.12
CA GLY A 316 -22.32 -14.24 0.04
C GLY A 316 -22.94 -14.39 1.42
#